data_AF-A0A821GLI9-F1
#
_entry.id   AF-A0A821GLI9-F1
#
_cell.length_a   1.000
_cell.length_b   1.000
_cell.length_c   1.000
_cell.angle_alpha   90.00
_cell.angle_beta   90.00
_cell.angle_gamma   90.00
#
_symmetry.space_group_name_H-M   'P 1'
#
loop_
_entity.id
_entity.type
_entity.pdbx_description
1 polymer ?
#
loop_
_entity_poly.entity_id
_entity_poly.type
_entity_poly.pdbx_seq_one_letter_code
_entity_poly.pdbx_strand_id
1 'polypeptide(L)'
;MGSLGGHLVPGSIFIILGLWWMYSSWLRYFICRQRRRPYYTSSAFPCHCCGLRVAKLPIESFFVLFGTTLGILIELIAGFNRVVDPQTGHASIFFGANNLQHFAMYGMFFLVGLIQILMHYNFPLPKHFDIVAGTLAFAAEALLFYFHGHGRGDVEILIHIFLVLAICATVVCGVFELVQKEKQVHGTLMRGYFTVMQGSWFYTTGFF
;
A
#
# COMPACT_ATOMS: atom_id res chain seq x y z
N MET A 1 -13.10 -14.19 8.76
CA MET A 1 -13.39 -12.89 8.13
C MET A 1 -12.41 -11.86 8.65
N GLY A 2 -11.84 -11.01 7.78
CA GLY A 2 -11.41 -9.69 8.26
C GLY A 2 -12.65 -8.94 8.72
N SER A 3 -12.59 -8.19 9.82
CA SER A 3 -13.75 -7.42 10.26
C SER A 3 -14.13 -6.36 9.22
N LEU A 4 -15.37 -5.86 9.25
CA LEU A 4 -15.79 -4.71 8.45
C LEU A 4 -14.76 -3.56 8.58
N GLY A 5 -14.36 -3.25 9.82
CA GLY A 5 -13.31 -2.26 10.08
C GLY A 5 -11.96 -2.64 9.47
N GLY A 6 -11.60 -3.92 9.51
CA GLY A 6 -10.36 -4.46 8.91
C GLY A 6 -10.28 -4.29 7.39
N HIS A 7 -11.40 -4.09 6.69
CA HIS A 7 -11.42 -3.80 5.25
C HIS A 7 -11.66 -2.31 4.93
N LEU A 8 -12.56 -1.65 5.67
CA LEU A 8 -12.87 -0.23 5.44
C LEU A 8 -11.68 0.70 5.73
N VAL A 9 -10.90 0.41 6.78
CA VAL A 9 -9.73 1.20 7.14
C VAL A 9 -8.65 1.17 6.05
N PRO A 10 -8.12 0.00 5.62
CA PRO A 10 -7.15 -0.03 4.52
C PRO A 10 -7.75 0.48 3.21
N GLY A 11 -9.02 0.18 2.92
CA GLY A 11 -9.71 0.71 1.74
C GLY A 11 -9.71 2.24 1.69
N SER A 12 -10.00 2.88 2.82
CA SER A 12 -9.98 4.35 2.95
C SER A 12 -8.58 4.91 2.71
N ILE A 13 -7.56 4.28 3.29
CA ILE A 13 -6.16 4.70 3.14
C ILE A 13 -5.74 4.62 1.68
N PHE A 14 -6.02 3.52 0.99
CA PHE A 14 -5.69 3.35 -0.44
C PHE A 14 -6.41 4.37 -1.32
N ILE A 15 -7.70 4.65 -1.07
CA ILE A 15 -8.44 5.68 -1.81
C ILE A 15 -7.80 7.06 -1.59
N ILE A 16 -7.56 7.44 -0.34
CA ILE A 16 -6.99 8.76 0.00
C ILE A 16 -5.59 8.92 -0.63
N LEU A 17 -4.72 7.92 -0.49
CA LEU A 17 -3.37 7.95 -1.07
C LEU A 17 -3.41 7.95 -2.60
N GLY A 18 -4.27 7.15 -3.22
CA GLY A 18 -4.41 7.12 -4.68
C GLY A 18 -4.88 8.47 -5.24
N LEU A 19 -5.90 9.08 -4.64
CA LEU A 19 -6.37 10.42 -5.01
C LEU A 19 -5.29 11.49 -4.77
N TRP A 20 -4.57 11.40 -3.64
CA TRP A 20 -3.45 12.27 -3.32
C TRP A 20 -2.34 12.20 -4.37
N TRP A 21 -1.96 11.00 -4.81
CA TRP A 21 -0.98 10.79 -5.87
C TRP A 21 -1.45 11.36 -7.21
N MET A 22 -2.71 11.15 -7.58
CA MET A 22 -3.27 11.69 -8.82
C MET A 22 -3.25 13.23 -8.82
N TYR A 23 -3.76 13.84 -7.74
CA TYR A 23 -3.76 15.29 -7.59
C TYR A 23 -2.34 15.88 -7.62
N SER A 24 -1.44 15.30 -6.82
CA SER A 24 -0.07 15.80 -6.70
C SER A 24 0.73 15.63 -8.00
N SER A 25 0.48 14.55 -8.75
CA SER A 25 1.09 14.31 -10.06
C SER A 25 0.68 15.37 -11.07
N TRP A 26 -0.62 15.67 -11.15
CA TRP A 26 -1.13 16.73 -12.04
C TRP A 26 -0.60 18.10 -11.65
N LEU A 27 -0.66 18.45 -10.37
CA LEU A 27 -0.15 19.72 -9.87
C LEU A 27 1.33 19.91 -10.23
N ARG A 28 2.16 18.89 -9.96
CA ARG A 28 3.60 18.91 -10.32
C ARG A 28 3.80 19.04 -11.83
N TYR A 29 3.04 18.29 -12.63
CA TYR A 29 3.13 18.34 -14.09
C TYR A 29 2.84 19.75 -14.63
N PHE A 30 1.75 20.38 -14.21
CA PHE A 30 1.40 21.73 -14.67
C PHE A 30 2.41 22.79 -14.19
N ILE A 31 2.91 22.69 -12.95
CA ILE A 31 3.96 23.59 -12.44
C ILE A 31 5.26 23.44 -13.25
N CYS A 32 5.69 22.20 -13.54
CA CYS A 32 6.88 21.94 -14.36
C CYS A 32 6.72 22.52 -15.77
N ARG A 33 5.55 22.31 -16.39
CA ARG A 33 5.23 22.88 -17.72
C ARG A 33 5.26 24.41 -17.70
N GLN A 34 4.62 25.04 -16.72
CA GLN A 34 4.60 26.51 -16.58
C GLN A 34 6.01 27.08 -16.37
N ARG A 35 6.85 26.41 -15.58
CA ARG A 35 8.22 26.84 -15.27
C ARG A 35 9.25 26.36 -16.30
N ARG A 36 8.83 25.68 -17.38
CA ARG A 36 9.70 25.07 -18.39
C ARG A 36 10.80 24.18 -17.80
N ARG A 37 10.45 23.41 -16.75
CA ARG A 37 11.34 22.44 -16.09
C ARG A 37 10.96 21.01 -16.48
N PRO A 38 11.93 20.08 -16.54
CA PRO A 38 11.61 18.67 -16.72
C PRO A 38 10.74 18.15 -15.56
N TYR A 39 9.77 17.31 -15.89
CA TYR A 39 9.03 16.53 -14.92
C TYR A 39 9.86 15.30 -14.52
N TYR A 40 9.81 14.95 -13.24
CA TYR A 40 10.40 13.74 -12.70
C TYR A 40 9.38 13.00 -11.84
N THR A 41 9.26 11.70 -12.08
CA THR A 41 8.43 10.77 -11.32
C THR A 41 8.92 10.65 -9.88
N SER A 42 8.02 10.25 -9.00
CA SER A 42 8.29 10.18 -7.56
C SER A 42 7.26 9.26 -6.92
N SER A 43 7.68 8.40 -6.00
CA SER A 43 6.73 7.52 -5.32
C SER A 43 5.88 8.27 -4.29
N ALA A 44 6.45 9.33 -3.69
CA ALA A 44 5.82 10.18 -2.67
C ALA A 44 5.83 11.66 -3.06
N PHE A 45 4.87 12.44 -2.53
CA PHE A 45 4.70 13.85 -2.85
C PHE A 45 4.73 14.75 -1.60
N PRO A 46 5.32 15.96 -1.70
CA PRO A 46 5.30 16.92 -0.60
C PRO A 46 3.89 17.49 -0.38
N CYS A 47 3.47 17.69 0.88
CA CYS A 47 2.23 18.44 1.17
C CYS A 47 2.47 19.94 0.98
N HIS A 48 2.05 20.44 -0.17
CA HIS A 48 2.02 21.88 -0.47
C HIS A 48 0.95 22.63 0.34
N CYS A 49 -0.02 21.91 0.91
CA CYS A 49 -1.14 22.39 1.70
C CYS A 49 -0.75 23.13 3.00
N CYS A 50 0.31 22.68 3.66
CA CYS A 50 0.62 23.09 5.04
C CYS A 50 1.81 24.06 5.15
N GLY A 51 2.14 24.74 4.04
CA GLY A 51 3.21 25.74 3.99
C GLY A 51 4.60 25.19 3.64
N LEU A 52 5.54 26.11 3.38
CA LEU A 52 6.87 25.81 2.82
C LEU A 52 7.76 24.94 3.71
N ARG A 53 7.65 25.03 5.04
CA ARG A 53 8.45 24.20 5.96
C ARG A 53 7.95 22.75 5.97
N VAL A 54 6.63 22.59 5.96
CA VAL A 54 5.97 21.28 6.01
C VAL A 54 6.12 20.55 4.68
N ALA A 55 6.09 21.28 3.56
CA ALA A 55 6.39 20.74 2.23
C ALA A 55 7.82 20.18 2.09
N LYS A 56 8.75 20.52 2.99
CA LYS A 56 10.11 19.95 3.00
C LYS A 56 10.20 18.62 3.76
N LEU A 57 9.18 18.22 4.52
CA LEU A 57 9.20 16.99 5.29
C LEU A 57 8.53 15.85 4.49
N PRO A 58 9.01 14.60 4.59
CA PRO A 58 8.41 13.44 3.93
C PRO A 58 7.19 12.93 4.70
N ILE A 59 6.16 13.77 4.84
CA ILE A 59 4.97 13.49 5.68
C ILE A 59 4.25 12.22 5.23
N GLU A 60 4.12 12.04 3.93
CA GLU A 60 3.48 10.85 3.36
C GLU A 60 4.21 9.57 3.79
N SER A 61 5.55 9.58 3.74
CA SER A 61 6.37 8.45 4.16
C SER A 61 6.28 8.19 5.65
N PHE A 62 6.23 9.24 6.48
CA PHE A 62 5.97 9.10 7.92
C PHE A 62 4.58 8.54 8.21
N PHE A 63 3.56 8.97 7.47
CA PHE A 63 2.20 8.46 7.59
C PHE A 63 2.14 6.96 7.24
N VAL A 64 2.77 6.55 6.13
CA VAL A 64 2.87 5.14 5.74
C VAL A 64 3.62 4.33 6.79
N LEU A 65 4.78 4.82 7.26
CA LEU A 65 5.58 4.15 8.28
C LEU A 65 4.79 3.97 9.59
N PHE A 66 4.11 5.02 10.05
CA PHE A 66 3.29 4.97 11.26
C PHE A 66 2.10 4.00 11.11
N GLY A 67 1.34 4.13 10.02
CA GLY A 67 0.17 3.28 9.77
C GLY A 67 0.52 1.80 9.66
N THR A 68 1.61 1.48 8.97
CA THR A 68 2.10 0.10 8.83
C THR A 68 2.65 -0.44 10.14
N THR A 69 3.34 0.37 10.95
CA THR A 69 3.76 -0.02 12.30
C THR A 69 2.56 -0.37 13.17
N LEU A 70 1.51 0.46 13.15
CA LEU A 70 0.29 0.18 13.89
C LEU A 70 -0.39 -1.11 13.41
N GLY A 71 -0.48 -1.31 12.09
CA GLY A 71 -0.99 -2.56 11.49
C GLY A 71 -0.23 -3.79 11.97
N ILE A 72 1.11 -3.75 11.93
CA ILE A 72 1.99 -4.80 12.46
C ILE A 72 1.67 -5.12 13.93
N LEU A 73 1.55 -4.09 14.78
CA LEU A 73 1.26 -4.27 16.21
C LEU A 73 -0.12 -4.90 16.43
N ILE A 74 -1.13 -4.45 15.68
CA ILE A 74 -2.50 -5.01 15.75
C ILE A 74 -2.47 -6.49 15.39
N GLU A 75 -1.79 -6.86 14.30
CA GLU A 75 -1.72 -8.26 13.86
C GLU A 75 -0.91 -9.14 14.81
N LEU A 76 0.14 -8.62 15.43
CA LEU A 76 0.88 -9.34 16.47
C LEU A 76 0.01 -9.61 17.70
N ILE A 77 -0.76 -8.61 18.16
CA ILE A 77 -1.62 -8.75 19.34
C ILE A 77 -2.81 -9.68 19.03
N ALA A 78 -3.45 -9.51 17.88
CA ALA A 78 -4.62 -10.30 17.48
C ALA A 78 -4.27 -11.71 16.98
N GLY A 79 -3.03 -11.93 16.54
CA GLY A 79 -2.61 -13.18 15.91
C GLY A 79 -2.39 -14.35 16.86
N PHE A 80 -2.08 -14.11 18.13
CA PHE A 80 -1.86 -15.19 19.10
C PHE A 80 -3.18 -15.76 19.61
N ASN A 81 -3.49 -16.98 19.17
CA ASN A 81 -4.68 -17.71 19.58
C ASN A 81 -4.30 -18.86 20.52
N ARG A 82 -5.01 -18.96 21.65
CA ARG A 82 -4.88 -20.08 22.60
C ARG A 82 -5.97 -21.10 22.30
N VAL A 83 -5.56 -22.31 21.92
CA VAL A 83 -6.47 -23.45 21.72
C VAL A 83 -6.22 -24.46 22.81
N VAL A 84 -7.27 -24.86 23.51
CA VAL A 84 -7.23 -25.92 24.51
C VAL A 84 -7.82 -27.17 23.88
N ASP A 85 -7.04 -28.25 23.85
CA ASP A 85 -7.51 -29.55 23.38
C ASP A 85 -8.60 -30.07 24.33
N PRO A 86 -9.84 -30.31 23.85
CA PRO A 86 -10.95 -30.77 24.69
C PRO A 86 -10.73 -32.16 25.31
N GLN A 87 -9.88 -33.00 24.71
CA GLN A 87 -9.65 -34.38 25.16
C GLN A 87 -8.46 -34.48 26.11
N THR A 88 -7.36 -33.78 25.81
CA THR A 88 -6.13 -33.84 26.62
C THR A 88 -6.00 -32.70 27.63
N GLY A 89 -6.82 -31.65 27.52
CA GLY A 89 -6.72 -30.43 28.32
C GLY A 89 -5.47 -29.60 28.02
N HIS A 90 -4.63 -30.02 27.06
CA HIS A 90 -3.40 -29.35 26.73
C HIS A 90 -3.67 -28.02 26.01
N ALA A 91 -3.10 -26.92 26.52
CA ALA A 91 -3.18 -25.62 25.88
C ALA A 91 -2.01 -25.42 24.91
N SER A 92 -2.32 -25.07 23.67
CA SER A 92 -1.35 -24.72 22.64
C SER A 92 -1.60 -23.29 22.16
N ILE A 93 -0.53 -22.59 21.80
CA ILE A 93 -0.58 -21.23 21.27
C ILE A 93 -0.11 -21.29 19.83
N PHE A 94 -0.92 -20.79 18.92
CA PHE A 94 -0.57 -20.68 17.51
C PHE A 94 -0.81 -19.28 16.99
N PHE A 95 0.00 -18.87 16.01
CA PHE A 95 -0.19 -17.61 15.32
C PHE A 95 -1.09 -17.82 14.12
N GLY A 96 -2.19 -17.07 14.04
CA GLY A 96 -3.18 -17.20 12.98
C GLY A 96 -2.57 -16.98 11.59
N ALA A 97 -2.83 -17.88 10.64
CA ALA A 97 -2.27 -17.79 9.29
C ALA A 97 -2.65 -16.48 8.58
N ASN A 98 -3.89 -16.01 8.77
CA ASN A 98 -4.36 -14.74 8.21
C ASN A 98 -3.62 -13.54 8.82
N ASN A 99 -3.41 -13.55 10.14
CA ASN A 99 -2.66 -12.51 10.83
C ASN A 99 -1.19 -12.49 10.36
N LEU A 100 -0.62 -13.66 10.05
CA LEU A 100 0.75 -13.75 9.50
C LEU A 100 0.84 -13.13 8.10
N GLN A 101 -0.16 -13.40 7.26
CA GLN A 101 -0.25 -12.79 5.93
C GLN A 101 -0.39 -11.27 6.04
N HIS A 102 -1.26 -10.77 6.91
CA HIS A 102 -1.41 -9.33 7.14
C HIS A 102 -0.15 -8.68 7.70
N PHE A 103 0.49 -9.32 8.69
CA PHE A 103 1.78 -8.89 9.23
C PHE A 103 2.83 -8.75 8.12
N ALA A 104 2.92 -9.74 7.23
CA ALA A 104 3.84 -9.69 6.10
C ALA A 104 3.51 -8.57 5.11
N MET A 105 2.22 -8.36 4.79
CA MET A 105 1.78 -7.25 3.94
C MET A 105 2.14 -5.88 4.53
N TYR A 106 1.80 -5.63 5.80
CA TYR A 106 2.19 -4.39 6.48
C TYR A 106 3.71 -4.22 6.56
N GLY A 107 4.46 -5.31 6.78
CA GLY A 107 5.92 -5.31 6.79
C GLY A 107 6.53 -4.84 5.47
N MET A 108 5.96 -5.24 4.33
CA MET A 108 6.44 -4.78 3.03
C MET A 108 6.20 -3.27 2.82
N PHE A 109 5.02 -2.76 3.19
CA PHE A 109 4.74 -1.32 3.11
C PHE A 109 5.50 -0.50 4.16
N PHE A 110 5.83 -1.07 5.31
CA PHE A 110 6.72 -0.45 6.30
C PHE A 110 8.10 -0.18 5.69
N LEU A 111 8.67 -1.16 4.99
CA LEU A 111 9.95 -1.00 4.29
C LEU A 111 9.87 0.10 3.22
N VAL A 112 8.75 0.22 2.51
CA VAL A 112 8.53 1.32 1.55
C VAL A 112 8.61 2.68 2.25
N GLY A 113 7.90 2.87 3.36
CA GLY A 113 7.94 4.11 4.13
C GLY A 113 9.36 4.44 4.62
N LEU A 114 10.09 3.43 5.11
CA LEU A 114 11.47 3.57 5.55
C LEU A 114 12.41 3.98 4.40
N ILE A 115 12.32 3.29 3.25
CA ILE A 115 13.13 3.57 2.06
C ILE A 115 12.88 5.00 1.57
N GLN A 116 11.63 5.44 1.52
CA GLN A 116 11.31 6.81 1.12
C GLN A 116 11.92 7.86 2.06
N ILE A 117 11.90 7.62 3.38
CA ILE A 117 12.54 8.50 4.36
C ILE A 117 14.06 8.53 4.15
N LEU A 118 14.69 7.37 3.98
CA LEU A 118 16.14 7.26 3.72
C LEU A 118 16.54 8.00 2.45
N MET A 119 15.79 7.81 1.35
CA MET A 119 16.02 8.53 0.10
C MET A 119 15.81 10.03 0.24
N HIS A 120 14.80 10.47 1.00
CA HIS A 120 14.56 11.89 1.27
C HIS A 120 15.75 12.56 1.98
N TYR A 121 16.40 11.85 2.91
CA TYR A 121 17.59 12.34 3.63
C TYR A 121 18.91 12.04 2.91
N ASN A 122 18.88 11.68 1.62
CA ASN A 122 20.05 11.43 0.78
C ASN A 122 20.95 10.28 1.25
N PHE A 123 20.37 9.24 1.87
CA PHE A 123 21.10 7.99 2.12
C PHE A 123 21.52 7.35 0.78
N PRO A 124 22.68 6.67 0.67
CA PRO A 124 23.24 6.19 -0.60
C PRO A 124 22.49 4.96 -1.17
N LEU A 125 21.22 5.15 -1.55
CA LEU A 125 20.37 4.16 -2.20
C LEU A 125 20.35 4.37 -3.73
N PRO A 126 20.09 3.32 -4.52
CA PRO A 126 19.90 3.46 -5.97
C PRO A 126 18.80 4.45 -6.32
N LYS A 127 18.93 5.09 -7.48
CA LYS A 127 17.90 5.99 -8.00
C LYS A 127 16.59 5.22 -8.22
N HIS A 128 15.46 5.80 -7.82
CA HIS A 128 14.11 5.21 -7.92
C HIS A 128 13.89 3.93 -7.10
N PHE A 129 14.72 3.68 -6.10
CA PHE A 129 14.57 2.51 -5.23
C PHE A 129 13.24 2.52 -4.45
N ASP A 130 12.69 3.71 -4.18
CA ASP A 130 11.36 3.94 -3.62
C ASP A 130 10.24 3.39 -4.51
N ILE A 131 10.31 3.60 -5.83
CA ILE A 131 9.34 3.07 -6.80
C ILE A 131 9.48 1.55 -6.92
N VAL A 132 10.71 1.03 -6.92
CA VAL A 132 10.98 -0.43 -6.92
C VAL A 132 10.40 -1.07 -5.67
N ALA A 133 10.69 -0.51 -4.50
CA ALA A 133 10.19 -1.01 -3.22
C ALA A 133 8.66 -1.00 -3.18
N GLY A 134 8.02 0.09 -3.62
CA GLY A 134 6.57 0.18 -3.72
C GLY A 134 5.98 -0.87 -4.64
N THR A 135 6.59 -1.07 -5.81
CA THR A 135 6.16 -2.09 -6.79
C THR A 135 6.25 -3.50 -6.21
N LEU A 136 7.34 -3.80 -5.48
CA LEU A 136 7.51 -5.09 -4.80
C LEU A 136 6.53 -5.27 -3.63
N ALA A 137 6.21 -4.21 -2.90
CA ALA A 137 5.22 -4.28 -1.83
C ALA A 137 3.81 -4.61 -2.37
N PHE A 138 3.37 -3.94 -3.43
CA PHE A 138 2.11 -4.29 -4.10
C PHE A 138 2.14 -5.70 -4.71
N ALA A 139 3.29 -6.16 -5.24
CA ALA A 139 3.42 -7.52 -5.76
C ALA A 139 3.28 -8.57 -4.64
N ALA A 140 3.92 -8.34 -3.49
CA ALA A 140 3.79 -9.19 -2.32
C ALA A 140 2.35 -9.18 -1.77
N GLU A 141 1.71 -8.01 -1.73
CA GLU A 141 0.30 -7.85 -1.36
C GLU A 141 -0.61 -8.67 -2.28
N ALA A 142 -0.44 -8.58 -3.61
CA ALA A 142 -1.24 -9.34 -4.57
C ALA A 142 -1.10 -10.85 -4.36
N LEU A 143 0.14 -11.32 -4.17
CA LEU A 143 0.44 -12.73 -3.95
C LEU A 143 -0.20 -13.24 -2.65
N LEU A 144 -0.05 -12.48 -1.56
CA LEU A 144 -0.61 -12.86 -0.27
C LEU A 144 -2.14 -12.85 -0.30
N PHE A 145 -2.76 -11.84 -0.92
CA PHE A 145 -4.23 -11.78 -1.06
C PHE A 145 -4.79 -12.88 -1.96
N TYR A 146 -4.10 -13.27 -3.03
CA TYR A 146 -4.53 -14.39 -3.86
C TYR A 146 -4.72 -15.67 -3.04
N PHE A 147 -3.88 -15.89 -2.03
CA PHE A 147 -3.98 -17.04 -1.12
C PHE A 147 -4.75 -16.74 0.19
N HIS A 148 -5.37 -15.56 0.32
CA HIS A 148 -6.00 -15.07 1.57
C HIS A 148 -7.51 -15.41 1.71
N GLY A 149 -8.09 -16.17 0.77
CA GLY A 149 -9.55 -16.35 0.67
C GLY A 149 -10.07 -17.78 0.83
N HIS A 150 -9.25 -18.76 1.22
CA HIS A 150 -9.65 -20.17 1.19
C HIS A 150 -10.88 -20.46 2.09
N GLY A 151 -11.86 -21.19 1.54
CA GLY A 151 -13.07 -21.63 2.27
C GLY A 151 -14.24 -20.62 2.31
N ARG A 152 -14.24 -19.61 1.44
CA ARG A 152 -15.31 -18.60 1.31
C ARG A 152 -16.34 -18.97 0.24
N GLY A 153 -17.49 -18.27 0.24
CA GLY A 153 -18.50 -18.42 -0.81
C GLY A 153 -18.04 -17.87 -2.15
N ASP A 154 -18.65 -18.35 -3.25
CA ASP A 154 -18.21 -18.04 -4.62
C ASP A 154 -18.18 -16.53 -4.94
N VAL A 155 -19.16 -15.77 -4.42
CA VAL A 155 -19.25 -14.32 -4.62
C VAL A 155 -18.12 -13.58 -3.90
N GLU A 156 -17.82 -13.97 -2.66
CA GLU A 156 -16.71 -13.38 -1.89
C GLU A 156 -15.37 -13.62 -2.57
N ILE A 157 -15.17 -14.82 -3.11
CA ILE A 157 -13.97 -15.17 -3.88
C ILE A 157 -13.86 -14.27 -5.12
N LEU A 158 -14.95 -14.07 -5.86
CA LEU A 158 -14.94 -13.23 -7.07
C LEU A 158 -14.60 -11.76 -6.74
N ILE A 159 -15.18 -11.21 -5.67
CA ILE A 159 -14.86 -9.85 -5.18
C ILE A 159 -13.37 -9.76 -4.82
N HIS A 160 -12.84 -10.78 -4.15
CA HIS A 160 -11.42 -10.83 -3.79
C HIS A 160 -10.50 -10.92 -5.02
N ILE A 161 -10.91 -11.65 -6.06
CA ILE A 161 -10.17 -11.70 -7.33
C ILE A 161 -10.11 -10.31 -7.97
N PHE A 162 -11.21 -9.53 -7.98
CA PHE A 162 -11.16 -8.17 -8.51
C PHE A 162 -10.23 -7.24 -7.72
N LEU A 163 -10.18 -7.39 -6.39
CA LEU A 163 -9.19 -6.71 -5.55
C LEU A 163 -7.76 -7.06 -5.99
N VAL A 164 -7.45 -8.35 -6.14
CA VAL A 164 -6.13 -8.84 -6.58
C VAL A 164 -5.77 -8.32 -7.97
N LEU A 165 -6.73 -8.30 -8.91
CA LEU A 165 -6.50 -7.76 -10.26
C LEU A 165 -6.19 -6.26 -10.25
N ALA A 166 -6.85 -5.48 -9.38
CA ALA A 166 -6.54 -4.06 -9.22
C ALA A 166 -5.11 -3.86 -8.67
N ILE A 167 -4.69 -4.68 -7.70
CA ILE A 167 -3.32 -4.64 -7.16
C ILE A 167 -2.30 -5.01 -8.25
N CYS A 168 -2.54 -6.08 -9.02
CA CYS A 168 -1.69 -6.48 -10.14
C CYS A 168 -1.55 -5.36 -11.18
N ALA A 169 -2.64 -4.64 -11.48
CA ALA A 169 -2.58 -3.48 -12.36
C ALA A 169 -1.71 -2.34 -11.78
N THR A 170 -1.78 -2.08 -10.47
CA THR A 170 -0.88 -1.15 -9.77
C THR A 170 0.60 -1.55 -9.92
N VAL A 171 0.92 -2.85 -9.84
CA VAL A 171 2.28 -3.39 -10.06
C VAL A 171 2.75 -3.12 -11.49
N VAL A 172 1.92 -3.42 -12.49
CA VAL A 172 2.23 -3.15 -13.91
C VAL A 172 2.50 -1.65 -14.12
N CYS A 173 1.73 -0.78 -13.48
CA CYS A 173 1.94 0.67 -13.55
C CYS A 173 3.27 1.09 -12.91
N GLY A 174 3.66 0.48 -11.79
CA GLY A 174 4.97 0.72 -11.15
C GLY A 174 6.15 0.31 -12.04
N VAL A 175 6.07 -0.86 -12.69
CA VAL A 175 7.07 -1.30 -13.68
C VAL A 175 7.11 -0.33 -14.87
N PHE A 176 5.94 0.08 -15.37
CA PHE A 176 5.85 1.05 -16.46
C PHE A 176 6.48 2.41 -16.06
N GLU A 177 6.26 2.87 -14.83
CA GLU A 177 6.85 4.10 -14.28
C GLU A 177 8.39 4.04 -14.27
N LEU A 178 8.98 2.87 -13.95
CA LEU A 178 10.42 2.64 -14.02
C LEU A 178 10.96 2.64 -15.47
N VAL A 179 10.23 2.05 -16.40
CA VAL A 179 10.63 1.96 -17.82
C VAL A 179 10.58 3.33 -18.52
N GLN A 180 9.64 4.20 -18.15
CA GLN A 180 9.47 5.52 -18.76
C GLN A 180 10.54 6.57 -18.37
N LYS A 181 11.54 6.20 -17.55
CA LYS A 181 12.70 7.03 -17.17
C LYS A 181 12.30 8.46 -16.77
N GLU A 182 11.27 8.58 -15.93
CA GLU A 182 10.88 9.79 -15.20
C GLU A 182 10.18 10.91 -15.98
N LYS A 183 10.18 10.89 -17.32
CA LYS A 183 9.72 12.05 -18.11
C LYS A 183 8.21 12.11 -18.34
N GLN A 184 7.49 11.08 -17.97
CA GLN A 184 6.06 10.96 -18.25
C GLN A 184 5.24 10.82 -16.96
N VAL A 185 4.13 11.54 -16.89
CA VAL A 185 3.21 11.54 -15.74
C VAL A 185 2.26 10.32 -15.75
N HIS A 186 2.16 9.61 -16.89
CA HIS A 186 1.17 8.55 -17.10
C HIS A 186 1.28 7.39 -16.10
N GLY A 187 2.50 6.89 -15.84
CA GLY A 187 2.72 5.77 -14.91
C GLY A 187 2.22 6.09 -13.51
N THR A 188 2.57 7.25 -12.98
CA THR A 188 2.15 7.68 -11.63
C THR A 188 0.63 7.91 -11.55
N LEU A 189 -0.01 8.43 -12.61
CA LEU A 189 -1.46 8.60 -12.67
C LEU A 189 -2.20 7.27 -12.71
N MET A 190 -1.74 6.33 -13.53
CA MET A 190 -2.33 5.00 -13.64
C MET A 190 -2.17 4.23 -12.32
N ARG A 191 -0.98 4.31 -11.69
CA ARG A 191 -0.72 3.77 -10.35
C ARG A 191 -1.70 4.33 -9.32
N GLY A 192 -1.89 5.66 -9.30
CA GLY A 192 -2.88 6.32 -8.45
C GLY A 192 -4.31 5.81 -8.69
N TYR A 193 -4.74 5.71 -9.94
CA TYR A 193 -6.07 5.20 -10.31
C TYR A 193 -6.30 3.76 -9.82
N PHE A 194 -5.38 2.84 -10.09
CA PHE A 194 -5.53 1.45 -9.65
C PHE A 194 -5.42 1.28 -8.13
N THR A 195 -4.71 2.18 -7.45
CA THR A 195 -4.72 2.22 -5.97
C THR A 195 -6.08 2.67 -5.42
N VAL A 196 -6.75 3.65 -6.06
CA VAL A 196 -8.13 4.00 -5.72
C VAL A 196 -9.07 2.82 -5.98
N MET A 197 -8.90 2.14 -7.13
CA MET A 197 -9.69 0.97 -7.48
C MET A 197 -9.53 -0.17 -6.45
N GLN A 198 -8.29 -0.48 -6.05
CA GLN A 198 -7.98 -1.40 -4.96
C GLN A 198 -8.73 -1.03 -3.68
N GLY A 199 -8.66 0.25 -3.26
CA GLY A 199 -9.36 0.71 -2.07
C GLY A 199 -10.89 0.58 -2.16
N SER A 200 -11.48 0.76 -3.35
CA SER A 200 -12.91 0.53 -3.56
C SER A 200 -13.30 -0.94 -3.44
N TRP A 201 -12.47 -1.87 -3.92
CA TRP A 201 -12.71 -3.31 -3.76
C TRP A 201 -12.54 -3.78 -2.31
N PHE A 202 -11.66 -3.16 -1.52
CA PHE A 202 -11.62 -3.36 -0.08
C PHE A 202 -12.95 -3.01 0.58
N TYR A 203 -13.58 -1.89 0.19
CA TYR A 203 -14.91 -1.55 0.69
C TYR A 203 -15.93 -2.63 0.37
N THR A 204 -15.98 -3.08 -0.90
CA THR A 204 -16.89 -4.16 -1.30
C THR A 204 -16.63 -5.43 -0.49
N THR A 205 -15.37 -5.84 -0.32
CA THR A 205 -15.01 -7.01 0.51
C THR A 205 -15.39 -6.85 1.98
N GLY A 206 -15.53 -5.62 2.50
CA GLY A 206 -15.95 -5.39 3.87
C GLY A 206 -17.46 -5.62 4.11
N PHE A 207 -18.28 -5.47 3.07
CA PHE A 207 -19.75 -5.58 3.17
C PHE A 207 -20.31 -6.96 2.80
N PHE A 208 -19.50 -7.81 2.17
CA PHE A 208 -19.81 -9.19 1.81
C PHE A 208 -18.99 -10.13 2.68
#